data_AF-A0A9D1LRK9-F1
#
_entry.id   AF-A0A9D1LRK9-F1
#
_cell.length_a   1.000
_cell.length_b   1.000
_cell.length_c   1.000
_cell.angle_alpha   90.00
_cell.angle_beta   90.00
_cell.angle_gamma   90.00
#
_symmetry.space_group_name_H-M   'P 1'
#
loop_
_entity.id
_entity.type
_entity.pdbx_description
1 polymer ?
#
loop_
_entity_poly.entity_id
_entity_poly.type
_entity_poly.pdbx_seq_one_letter_code
_entity_poly.pdbx_strand_id
1 'polypeptide(L)'
;MQYARTLTSAREHAAQGRLEDWVHAYLTSDGRNEAFSQGLKLCKRQYMGPLTLPLALLERCCGPEPGMRFQVDAQGFEAHVAELMRAIAADEDMPPLIVNYAAGVFTVNDGNHRLEAYARLGATGCAAIVWTSDPRDAGEFRALAGRGFDGMARR
;
A
#
# COMPACT_ATOMS: atom_id res chain seq x y z
N MET A 1 14.98 16.64 -0.86
CA MET A 1 14.06 16.50 0.28
C MET A 1 14.46 15.28 1.07
N GLN A 2 14.31 15.32 2.40
CA GLN A 2 14.57 14.18 3.25
C GLN A 2 13.30 13.33 3.35
N TYR A 3 13.47 12.02 3.44
CA TYR A 3 12.37 11.09 3.69
C TYR A 3 11.68 11.38 5.03
N ALA A 4 10.35 11.28 5.06
CA ALA A 4 9.55 11.16 6.27
C ALA A 4 8.44 10.12 6.07
N ARG A 5 8.02 9.48 7.16
CA ARG A 5 7.00 8.42 7.19
C ARG A 5 5.57 8.92 7.01
N THR A 6 5.32 9.81 6.05
CA THR A 6 4.02 10.47 5.85
C THR A 6 3.58 10.47 4.39
N LEU A 7 2.28 10.65 4.16
CA LEU A 7 1.72 10.78 2.81
C LEU A 7 2.22 12.06 2.11
N THR A 8 2.35 13.16 2.84
CA THR A 8 2.95 14.40 2.33
C THR A 8 4.34 14.14 1.75
N SER A 9 5.23 13.49 2.51
CA SER A 9 6.57 13.17 2.04
C SER A 9 6.54 12.27 0.80
N ALA A 10 5.66 11.27 0.76
CA ALA A 10 5.51 10.40 -0.40
C ALA A 10 5.08 11.17 -1.66
N ARG A 11 4.13 12.11 -1.53
CA ARG A 11 3.67 12.98 -2.62
C ARG A 11 4.78 13.90 -3.12
N GLU A 12 5.58 14.47 -2.23
CA GLU A 12 6.72 15.31 -2.59
C GLU A 12 7.79 14.54 -3.37
N HIS A 13 8.06 13.29 -3.00
CA HIS A 13 8.97 12.41 -3.73
C HIS A 13 8.40 12.04 -5.10
N ALA A 14 7.09 11.77 -5.20
CA ALA A 14 6.41 11.51 -6.47
C ALA A 14 6.50 12.70 -7.43
N ALA A 15 6.26 13.93 -6.94
CA ALA A 15 6.35 15.15 -7.75
C ALA A 15 7.75 15.39 -8.36
N GLN A 16 8.78 14.76 -7.80
CA GLN A 16 10.17 14.85 -8.27
C GLN A 16 10.62 13.61 -9.04
N GLY A 17 9.71 12.67 -9.34
CA GLY A 17 10.04 11.41 -10.01
C GLY A 17 10.87 10.45 -9.16
N ARG A 18 10.88 10.61 -7.83
CA ARG A 18 11.70 9.85 -6.87
C ARG A 18 10.87 8.98 -5.93
N LEU A 19 9.73 8.47 -6.42
CA LEU A 19 8.83 7.65 -5.59
C LEU A 19 9.48 6.33 -5.16
N GLU A 20 10.32 5.75 -6.01
CA GLU A 20 11.12 4.56 -5.69
C GLU A 20 12.02 4.77 -4.46
N ASP A 21 12.69 5.92 -4.39
CA ASP A 21 13.55 6.28 -3.24
C ASP A 21 12.74 6.32 -1.94
N TRP A 22 11.53 6.89 -1.97
CA TRP A 22 10.64 6.94 -0.81
C TRP A 22 10.20 5.54 -0.38
N VAL A 23 9.85 4.67 -1.33
CA VAL A 23 9.46 3.27 -1.05
C VAL A 23 10.59 2.52 -0.37
N HIS A 24 11.82 2.61 -0.89
CA HIS A 24 12.96 1.93 -0.29
C HIS A 24 13.34 2.50 1.07
N ALA A 25 13.29 3.83 1.24
CA ALA A 25 13.50 4.46 2.54
C ALA A 25 12.48 3.95 3.56
N TYR A 26 11.19 4.01 3.24
CA TYR A 26 10.11 3.52 4.10
C TYR A 26 10.30 2.06 4.51
N LEU A 27 10.52 1.17 3.54
CA LEU A 27 10.66 -0.27 3.80
C LEU A 27 11.88 -0.61 4.65
N THR A 28 12.96 0.17 4.56
CA THR A 28 14.20 -0.07 5.32
C THR A 28 14.24 0.65 6.67
N SER A 29 13.33 1.59 6.94
CA SER A 29 13.20 2.26 8.24
C SER A 29 11.94 1.86 8.99
N ASP A 30 10.80 2.47 8.67
CA ASP A 30 9.58 2.44 9.47
C ASP A 30 8.73 1.21 9.15
N GLY A 31 8.70 0.79 7.88
CA GLY A 31 8.03 -0.44 7.44
C GLY A 31 8.74 -1.72 7.90
N ARG A 32 10.04 -1.63 8.24
CA ARG A 32 10.87 -2.75 8.73
C ARG A 32 10.76 -4.01 7.86
N ASN A 33 10.71 -3.83 6.55
CA ASN A 33 10.48 -4.87 5.55
C ASN A 33 11.61 -4.86 4.51
N GLU A 34 12.84 -5.05 5.00
CA GLU A 34 14.05 -5.03 4.16
C GLU A 34 14.01 -6.11 3.08
N ALA A 35 13.51 -7.31 3.39
CA ALA A 35 13.38 -8.39 2.42
C ALA A 35 12.53 -7.97 1.21
N PHE A 36 11.43 -7.26 1.43
CA PHE A 36 10.61 -6.73 0.34
C PHE A 36 11.36 -5.65 -0.46
N SER A 37 12.07 -4.76 0.21
CA SER A 37 12.95 -3.76 -0.45
C SER A 37 13.99 -4.41 -1.36
N GLN A 38 14.64 -5.49 -0.91
CA GLN A 38 15.59 -6.24 -1.72
C GLN A 38 14.90 -6.96 -2.90
N GLY A 39 13.72 -7.55 -2.68
CA GLY A 39 12.94 -8.19 -3.74
C GLY A 39 12.51 -7.22 -4.86
N LEU A 40 12.19 -5.96 -4.49
CA LEU A 40 11.87 -4.92 -5.46
C LEU A 40 13.08 -4.56 -6.35
N LYS A 41 14.30 -4.64 -5.83
CA LYS A 41 15.55 -4.33 -6.57
C LYS A 41 15.97 -5.41 -7.57
N LEU A 42 15.38 -6.61 -7.53
CA LEU A 42 15.76 -7.72 -8.40
C LEU A 42 15.52 -7.43 -9.89
N CYS A 43 14.58 -6.55 -10.21
CA CYS A 43 14.42 -6.03 -11.56
C CYS A 43 13.65 -4.70 -11.53
N LYS A 44 13.72 -3.97 -12.64
CA LYS A 44 13.10 -2.65 -12.76
C LYS A 44 11.60 -2.72 -12.47
N ARG A 45 11.11 -1.79 -11.65
CA ARG A 45 9.70 -1.62 -11.33
C ARG A 45 9.17 -0.31 -11.92
N GLN A 46 7.86 -0.24 -12.03
CA GLN A 46 7.15 1.01 -12.26
C GLN A 46 6.36 1.33 -11.01
N TYR A 47 6.53 2.55 -10.49
CA TYR A 47 5.82 3.05 -9.30
C TYR A 47 4.88 4.17 -9.73
N MET A 48 3.65 4.16 -9.20
CA MET A 48 2.61 5.14 -9.49
C MET A 48 1.92 5.57 -8.20
N GLY A 49 1.51 6.84 -8.12
CA GLY A 49 0.89 7.43 -6.94
C GLY A 49 1.82 8.39 -6.19
N PRO A 50 1.60 8.63 -4.88
CA PRO A 50 0.49 8.12 -4.09
C PRO A 50 -0.87 8.56 -4.65
N LEU A 51 -1.84 7.65 -4.68
CA LEU A 51 -3.21 7.92 -5.10
C LEU A 51 -4.21 7.29 -4.13
N THR A 52 -5.44 7.81 -4.11
CA THR A 52 -6.51 7.22 -3.29
C THR A 52 -7.11 6.03 -4.04
N LEU A 53 -7.04 4.84 -3.45
CA LEU A 53 -7.68 3.62 -3.96
C LEU A 53 -8.86 3.24 -3.07
N PRO A 54 -9.99 2.79 -3.64
CA PRO A 54 -11.06 2.18 -2.86
C PRO A 54 -10.57 0.93 -2.12
N LEU A 55 -10.91 0.82 -0.83
CA LEU A 55 -10.54 -0.36 -0.02
C LEU A 55 -11.10 -1.65 -0.63
N ALA A 56 -12.24 -1.58 -1.29
CA ALA A 56 -12.90 -2.71 -1.93
C ALA A 56 -12.03 -3.37 -3.02
N LEU A 57 -11.07 -2.66 -3.61
CA LEU A 57 -10.16 -3.23 -4.60
C LEU A 57 -8.98 -3.99 -3.97
N LEU A 58 -8.66 -3.68 -2.72
CA LEU A 58 -7.41 -4.11 -2.09
C LEU A 58 -7.53 -5.48 -1.43
N GLU A 59 -6.55 -6.34 -1.69
CA GLU A 59 -6.44 -7.67 -1.11
C GLU A 59 -5.28 -7.73 -0.12
N ARG A 60 -5.59 -8.12 1.13
CA ARG A 60 -4.54 -8.45 2.09
C ARG A 60 -3.83 -9.73 1.64
N CYS A 61 -2.51 -9.75 1.76
CA CYS A 61 -1.72 -10.97 1.68
C CYS A 61 -1.16 -11.42 3.03
N CYS A 62 -1.38 -10.63 4.09
CA CYS A 62 -0.97 -10.92 5.45
C CYS A 62 -2.17 -10.76 6.41
N GLY A 63 -2.31 -11.72 7.33
CA GLY A 63 -3.41 -11.78 8.28
C GLY A 63 -3.46 -13.10 9.05
N PRO A 64 -4.31 -13.19 10.08
CA PRO A 64 -4.42 -14.40 10.88
C PRO A 64 -5.28 -15.50 10.23
N GLU A 65 -6.03 -15.15 9.18
CA GLU A 65 -6.96 -16.04 8.52
C GLU A 65 -6.24 -17.23 7.87
N PRO A 66 -6.80 -18.46 7.97
CA PRO A 66 -6.25 -19.61 7.26
C PRO A 66 -6.16 -19.36 5.75
N GLY A 67 -5.03 -19.74 5.14
CA GLY A 67 -4.81 -19.58 3.70
C GLY A 67 -4.22 -18.23 3.28
N MET A 68 -3.97 -17.31 4.22
CA MET A 68 -3.17 -16.12 3.95
C MET A 68 -1.75 -16.50 3.49
N ARG A 69 -1.23 -15.81 2.47
CA ARG A 69 0.15 -16.03 1.98
C ARG A 69 1.17 -15.86 3.10
N PHE A 70 0.95 -14.85 3.94
CA PHE A 70 1.74 -14.59 5.14
C PHE A 70 0.80 -14.67 6.35
N GLN A 71 0.56 -15.89 6.82
CA GLN A 71 -0.24 -16.10 8.01
C GLN A 71 0.53 -15.66 9.26
N VAL A 72 -0.12 -14.86 10.11
CA VAL A 72 0.44 -14.37 11.38
C VAL A 72 -0.44 -14.78 12.56
N ASP A 73 0.03 -14.53 13.78
CA ASP A 73 -0.75 -14.84 14.96
C ASP A 73 -1.92 -13.86 15.13
N ALA A 74 -3.08 -14.38 15.55
CA ALA A 74 -4.30 -13.58 15.69
C ALA A 74 -4.18 -12.50 16.76
N GLN A 75 -3.56 -12.82 17.90
CA GLN A 75 -3.51 -11.88 19.02
C GLN A 75 -2.66 -10.64 18.70
N GLY A 76 -1.48 -10.84 18.12
CA GLY A 76 -0.57 -9.81 17.66
C GLY A 76 -1.15 -9.00 16.52
N PHE A 77 -1.81 -9.65 15.55
CA PHE A 77 -2.51 -8.96 14.48
C PHE A 77 -3.59 -8.01 15.04
N GLU A 78 -4.46 -8.51 15.92
CA GLU A 78 -5.53 -7.73 16.54
C GLU A 78 -4.99 -6.57 17.40
N ALA A 79 -3.94 -6.83 18.19
CA ALA A 79 -3.30 -5.79 18.99
C ALA A 79 -2.73 -4.65 18.13
N HIS A 80 -2.06 -5.01 17.03
CA HIS A 80 -1.47 -4.03 16.12
C HIS A 80 -2.52 -3.26 15.32
N VAL A 81 -3.60 -3.92 14.87
CA VAL A 81 -4.75 -3.25 14.25
C VAL A 81 -5.36 -2.23 15.22
N ALA A 82 -5.57 -2.59 16.48
CA ALA A 82 -6.14 -1.68 17.48
C ALA A 82 -5.23 -0.47 17.75
N GLU A 83 -3.91 -0.65 17.73
CA GLU A 83 -2.94 0.46 17.82
C GLU A 83 -3.04 1.38 16.61
N LEU A 84 -3.07 0.81 15.40
CA LEU A 84 -3.17 1.58 14.16
C LEU A 84 -4.50 2.33 14.07
N MET A 85 -5.61 1.76 14.53
CA MET A 85 -6.89 2.47 14.58
C MET A 85 -6.80 3.75 15.43
N ARG A 86 -6.11 3.69 16.58
CA ARG A 86 -5.88 4.87 17.42
C ARG A 86 -4.96 5.89 16.74
N ALA A 87 -3.89 5.42 16.09
CA ALA A 87 -2.96 6.29 15.37
C ALA A 87 -3.63 7.00 14.19
N ILE A 88 -4.41 6.29 13.38
CA ILE A 88 -5.16 6.84 12.24
C ILE A 88 -6.18 7.87 12.71
N ALA A 89 -6.84 7.65 13.86
CA ALA A 89 -7.77 8.62 14.42
C ALA A 89 -7.08 9.90 14.93
N ALA A 90 -5.77 9.85 15.21
CA ALA A 90 -4.99 10.97 15.74
C ALA A 90 -4.15 11.70 14.68
N ASP A 91 -3.87 11.07 13.53
CA ASP A 91 -3.00 11.57 12.47
C ASP A 91 -3.60 11.29 11.09
N GLU A 92 -3.90 12.36 10.35
CA GLU A 92 -4.46 12.29 9.00
C GLU A 92 -3.38 12.07 7.91
N ASP A 93 -2.08 12.26 8.22
CA ASP A 93 -0.97 12.17 7.25
C ASP A 93 -0.25 10.81 7.26
N MET A 94 -1.02 9.75 7.50
CA MET A 94 -0.52 8.37 7.54
C MET A 94 0.20 7.99 6.24
N PRO A 95 1.33 7.26 6.31
CA PRO A 95 2.06 6.86 5.12
C PRO A 95 1.18 5.98 4.22
N PRO A 96 1.32 6.07 2.89
CA PRO A 96 0.55 5.25 1.96
C PRO A 96 0.84 3.75 2.14
N LEU A 97 -0.12 2.92 1.72
CA LEU A 97 0.11 1.49 1.53
C LEU A 97 1.03 1.25 0.33
N ILE A 98 1.71 0.11 0.27
CA ILE A 98 2.48 -0.31 -0.91
C ILE A 98 1.79 -1.52 -1.52
N VAL A 99 1.28 -1.35 -2.74
CA VAL A 99 0.34 -2.26 -3.38
C VAL A 99 0.91 -2.73 -4.72
N ASN A 100 0.94 -4.04 -4.94
CA ASN A 100 1.21 -4.59 -6.27
C ASN A 100 -0.06 -4.60 -7.10
N TYR A 101 0.03 -4.13 -8.35
CA TYR A 101 -0.97 -4.40 -9.37
C TYR A 101 -0.40 -5.40 -10.38
N ALA A 102 -1.04 -6.56 -10.49
CA ALA A 102 -0.67 -7.60 -11.44
C ALA A 102 -1.91 -8.36 -11.91
N ALA A 103 -2.08 -8.48 -13.23
CA ALA A 103 -3.18 -9.23 -13.85
C ALA A 103 -4.57 -8.85 -13.29
N GLY A 104 -4.81 -7.55 -13.07
CA GLY A 104 -6.10 -7.05 -12.56
C GLY A 104 -6.27 -7.06 -11.04
N VAL A 105 -5.31 -7.59 -10.28
CA VAL A 105 -5.41 -7.77 -8.82
C VAL A 105 -4.56 -6.74 -8.08
N PHE A 106 -5.12 -6.12 -7.04
CA PHE A 106 -4.42 -5.18 -6.15
C PHE A 106 -4.04 -5.86 -4.84
N THR A 107 -2.81 -6.39 -4.73
CA THR A 107 -2.33 -7.03 -3.51
C THR A 107 -1.56 -6.05 -2.61
N VAL A 108 -1.95 -5.90 -1.36
CA VAL A 108 -1.24 -5.07 -0.37
C VAL A 108 -0.01 -5.81 0.13
N ASN A 109 1.18 -5.42 -0.33
CA ASN A 109 2.44 -6.03 0.12
C ASN A 109 2.97 -5.38 1.40
N ASP A 110 2.67 -4.11 1.63
CA ASP A 110 2.97 -3.43 2.89
C ASP A 110 1.78 -2.60 3.38
N GLY A 111 1.52 -2.71 4.68
CA GLY A 111 0.39 -2.03 5.34
C GLY A 111 -0.89 -2.87 5.47
N ASN A 112 -0.79 -4.20 5.51
CA ASN A 112 -1.94 -5.10 5.71
C ASN A 112 -2.76 -4.77 6.98
N HIS A 113 -2.10 -4.54 8.12
CA HIS A 113 -2.79 -4.12 9.35
C HIS A 113 -3.41 -2.72 9.24
N ARG A 114 -2.78 -1.80 8.48
CA ARG A 114 -3.33 -0.46 8.21
C ARG A 114 -4.60 -0.57 7.35
N LEU A 115 -4.61 -1.44 6.34
CA LEU A 115 -5.80 -1.72 5.53
C LEU A 115 -6.96 -2.24 6.40
N GLU A 116 -6.68 -3.20 7.28
CA GLU A 116 -7.70 -3.71 8.21
C GLU A 116 -8.20 -2.63 9.16
N ALA A 117 -7.31 -1.80 9.71
CA ALA A 117 -7.68 -0.68 10.56
C ALA A 117 -8.58 0.34 9.82
N TYR A 118 -8.24 0.70 8.58
CA TYR A 118 -9.08 1.56 7.74
C TYR A 118 -10.46 0.96 7.51
N ALA A 119 -10.54 -0.34 7.22
CA ALA A 119 -11.82 -1.03 7.02
C ALA A 119 -12.70 -0.99 8.28
N ARG A 120 -12.12 -1.26 9.45
CA ARG A 120 -12.84 -1.22 10.75
C ARG A 120 -13.27 0.18 11.17
N LEU A 121 -12.53 1.20 10.74
CA LEU A 121 -12.91 2.61 10.92
C LEU A 121 -13.94 3.11 9.90
N GLY A 122 -14.39 2.26 8.97
CA GLY A 122 -15.41 2.61 7.97
C GLY A 122 -14.88 3.48 6.83
N ALA A 123 -13.57 3.53 6.61
CA ALA A 123 -13.00 4.24 5.46
C ALA A 123 -13.40 3.54 4.15
N THR A 124 -13.61 4.32 3.10
CA THR A 124 -13.95 3.79 1.76
C THR A 124 -12.78 3.83 0.79
N GLY A 125 -11.80 4.70 1.04
CA GLY A 125 -10.54 4.77 0.30
C GLY A 125 -9.33 5.02 1.22
N CYS A 126 -8.15 4.69 0.72
CA CYS A 126 -6.88 4.97 1.39
C CYS A 126 -5.80 5.36 0.37
N ALA A 127 -4.79 6.11 0.82
CA ALA A 127 -3.65 6.43 -0.02
C ALA A 127 -2.74 5.20 -0.23
N ALA A 128 -2.33 4.97 -1.47
CA ALA A 128 -1.47 3.86 -1.86
C ALA A 128 -0.46 4.27 -2.92
N ILE A 129 0.72 3.67 -2.86
CA ILE A 129 1.70 3.63 -3.95
C ILE A 129 1.52 2.27 -4.64
N VAL A 130 1.28 2.29 -5.94
CA VAL A 130 1.13 1.09 -6.75
C VAL A 130 2.44 0.78 -7.45
N TRP A 131 2.86 -0.47 -7.41
CA TRP A 131 4.03 -0.95 -8.15
C TRP A 131 3.68 -2.14 -9.04
N THR A 132 4.37 -2.24 -10.17
CA THR A 132 4.29 -3.41 -11.06
C THR A 132 5.60 -3.65 -11.80
N SER A 133 5.75 -4.86 -12.33
CA SER A 133 6.91 -5.28 -13.12
C SER A 133 6.59 -5.43 -14.61
N ASP A 134 5.31 -5.59 -14.97
CA ASP A 134 4.89 -5.79 -16.36
C ASP A 134 4.46 -4.44 -16.96
N PRO A 135 5.04 -4.01 -18.09
CA PRO A 135 4.58 -2.81 -18.79
C PRO A 135 3.10 -2.84 -19.19
N ARG A 136 2.53 -4.03 -19.41
CA ARG A 136 1.10 -4.23 -19.72
C ARG A 136 0.25 -3.88 -18.51
N ASP A 137 0.59 -4.44 -17.34
CA ASP A 137 -0.07 -4.11 -16.07
C ASP A 137 0.02 -2.60 -15.78
N ALA A 138 1.17 -1.97 -16.07
CA ALA A 138 1.33 -0.54 -15.90
C ALA A 138 0.47 0.28 -16.87
N GLY A 139 0.27 -0.19 -18.11
CA GLY A 139 -0.64 0.41 -19.08
C GLY A 139 -2.09 0.30 -18.63
N GLU A 140 -2.51 -0.88 -18.20
CA GLU A 140 -3.85 -1.16 -17.68
C GLU A 140 -4.16 -0.32 -16.45
N PHE A 141 -3.24 -0.27 -15.48
CA PHE A 141 -3.40 0.53 -14.28
C PHE A 141 -3.53 2.02 -14.60
N ARG A 142 -2.72 2.58 -15.51
CA ARG A 142 -2.85 3.98 -15.92
C ARG A 142 -4.20 4.26 -16.60
N ALA A 143 -4.68 3.32 -17.42
CA ALA A 143 -6.00 3.43 -18.04
C ALA A 143 -7.12 3.37 -16.99
N LEU A 144 -7.00 2.52 -15.97
CA LEU A 144 -7.92 2.47 -14.82
C LEU A 144 -7.91 3.79 -14.04
N ALA A 145 -6.72 4.26 -13.64
CA ALA A 145 -6.57 5.49 -12.88
C ALA A 145 -7.12 6.72 -13.64
N GLY A 146 -6.96 6.75 -14.97
CA GLY A 146 -7.51 7.81 -15.82
C GLY A 146 -9.05 7.81 -15.92
N ARG A 147 -9.70 6.66 -15.71
CA ARG A 147 -11.17 6.54 -15.66
C ARG A 147 -11.76 6.81 -14.27
N GLY A 148 -10.92 6.80 -13.23
CA GLY A 148 -11.36 6.78 -11.84
C GLY A 148 -11.74 5.37 -11.36
N PHE A 149 -11.91 5.24 -10.04
CA PHE A 149 -12.19 3.95 -9.38
C PHE A 149 -13.63 3.84 -8.86
N ASP A 150 -14.50 4.78 -9.21
CA ASP A 150 -15.87 4.86 -8.72
C ASP A 150 -16.69 3.64 -9.15
N GLY A 151 -17.44 3.06 -8.21
CA GLY A 151 -18.32 1.91 -8.46
C GLY A 151 -17.60 0.58 -8.73
N MET A 152 -16.26 0.54 -8.65
CA MET A 152 -15.51 -0.70 -8.76
C MET A 152 -15.53 -1.46 -7.42
N ALA A 153 -16.55 -2.29 -7.22
CA ALA A 153 -16.54 -3.34 -6.21
C ALA A 153 -16.00 -4.65 -6.80
N ARG A 154 -15.38 -5.49 -5.97
CA ARG A 154 -15.07 -6.88 -6.35
C ARG A 154 -16.37 -7.56 -6.81
N ARG A 155 -16.32 -8.18 -7.99
CA ARG A 155 -17.36 -9.10 -8.48
C ARG A 155 -17.14 -10.49 -7.90
#